data_AF-A0A024U184-F1
#
_entry.id   AF-A0A024U184-F1
#
_cell.length_a   1.000
_cell.length_b   1.000
_cell.length_c   1.000
_cell.angle_alpha   90.00
_cell.angle_beta   90.00
_cell.angle_gamma   90.00
#
_symmetry.space_group_name_H-M   'P 1'
#
loop_
_entity.id
_entity.type
_entity.pdbx_description
1 polymer ?
#
loop_
_entity_poly.entity_id
_entity_poly.type
_entity_poly.pdbx_seq_one_letter_code
_entity_poly.pdbx_strand_id
1 'polypeptide(L)'
;MAEAAEDSTETLDKKWWSEDDDILLLTQANNDRPFLQRQATKAWEAMALTLRGAQNRFLLLMHQHKTRNETAARLSGAAEEETVKSRLLDDLASLFNDALVKRKEAAAVVDAAEKAEKVKFVREQAMQRGRRQSVSDSSDVAEPIVTSKRKMIMDAHEMEVALELEKFEFKRLKFERELEERAKGREEREK
;
A
#
# COMPACT_ATOMS: atom_id res chain seq x y z
N MET A 1 37.50 35.40 29.16
CA MET A 1 37.26 34.24 28.30
C MET A 1 35.85 33.77 28.57
N ALA A 2 34.95 34.05 27.64
CA ALA A 2 33.61 33.48 27.60
C ALA A 2 33.45 32.98 26.16
N GLU A 3 33.40 31.66 26.05
CA GLU A 3 33.29 30.86 24.85
C GLU A 3 31.95 31.18 24.18
N ALA A 4 32.00 31.77 22.98
CA ALA A 4 30.84 31.90 22.14
C ALA A 4 30.48 30.50 21.66
N ALA A 5 29.41 29.94 22.24
CA ALA A 5 28.73 28.80 21.66
C ALA A 5 28.26 29.22 20.26
N GLU A 6 28.99 28.77 19.25
CA GLU A 6 28.53 28.74 17.87
C GLU A 6 27.27 27.87 17.86
N ASP A 7 26.13 28.55 17.94
CA ASP A 7 24.82 28.01 17.62
C ASP A 7 24.82 27.72 16.12
N SER A 8 25.43 26.59 15.74
CA SER A 8 25.34 25.99 14.41
C SER A 8 23.94 25.42 14.18
N THR A 9 22.91 26.22 14.43
CA THR A 9 21.61 26.04 13.79
C THR A 9 21.74 26.58 12.37
N GLU A 10 22.54 25.86 11.58
CA GLU A 10 22.58 25.96 10.13
C GLU A 10 21.12 25.89 9.68
N THR A 11 20.63 27.04 9.25
CA THR A 11 19.30 27.22 8.71
C THR A 11 19.09 26.08 7.72
N LEU A 12 18.06 25.26 7.95
CA LEU A 12 17.59 24.26 6.99
C LEU A 12 16.99 24.99 5.79
N ASP A 13 17.86 25.71 5.08
CA ASP A 13 17.57 26.38 3.85
C ASP A 13 17.05 25.32 2.91
N LYS A 14 15.89 25.59 2.31
CA LYS A 14 15.34 24.78 1.22
C LYS A 14 16.47 24.58 0.21
N LYS A 15 17.13 23.42 0.24
CA LYS A 15 18.24 23.13 -0.65
C LYS A 15 17.70 23.15 -2.07
N TRP A 16 18.11 24.17 -2.83
CA TRP A 16 17.87 24.24 -4.26
C TRP A 16 18.81 23.23 -4.90
N TRP A 17 18.28 22.32 -5.71
CA TRP A 17 19.09 21.33 -6.42
C TRP A 17 19.95 22.04 -7.48
N SER A 18 21.26 22.02 -7.28
CA SER A 18 22.22 22.48 -8.29
C SER A 18 22.49 21.38 -9.33
N GLU A 19 23.17 21.73 -10.42
CA GLU A 19 23.60 20.74 -11.41
C GLU A 19 24.64 19.76 -10.84
N ASP A 20 25.53 20.22 -9.96
CA ASP A 20 26.48 19.36 -9.25
C ASP A 20 25.75 18.40 -8.30
N ASP A 21 24.70 18.86 -7.60
CA ASP A 21 23.85 17.97 -6.79
C ASP A 21 23.16 16.91 -7.65
N ASP A 22 22.73 17.26 -8.87
CA ASP A 22 22.13 16.29 -9.81
C ASP A 22 23.16 15.25 -10.26
N ILE A 23 24.38 15.67 -10.59
CA ILE A 23 25.45 14.75 -11.00
C ILE A 23 25.81 13.82 -9.84
N LEU A 24 25.91 14.34 -8.62
CA LEU A 24 26.21 13.55 -7.43
C LEU A 24 25.07 12.55 -7.13
N LEU A 25 23.82 13.00 -7.24
CA LEU A 25 22.64 12.13 -7.12
C LEU A 25 22.66 11.00 -8.15
N LEU A 26 22.87 11.33 -9.42
CA LEU A 26 22.86 10.36 -10.51
C LEU A 26 24.03 9.37 -10.39
N THR A 27 25.20 9.85 -10.00
CA THR A 27 26.37 9.00 -9.73
C THR A 27 26.05 8.00 -8.61
N GLN A 28 25.49 8.48 -7.49
CA GLN A 28 25.13 7.61 -6.38
C GLN A 28 24.01 6.63 -6.77
N ALA A 29 22.99 7.09 -7.50
CA ALA A 29 21.91 6.25 -7.99
C ALA A 29 22.39 5.17 -8.98
N ASN A 30 23.43 5.46 -9.76
CA ASN A 30 24.04 4.48 -10.67
C ASN A 30 24.80 3.38 -9.92
N ASN A 31 25.48 3.75 -8.82
CA ASN A 31 26.22 2.81 -7.98
C ASN A 31 25.27 1.93 -7.14
N ASP A 32 24.33 2.53 -6.42
CA ASP A 32 23.50 1.82 -5.44
C ASP A 32 22.24 1.19 -6.03
N ARG A 33 21.83 1.67 -7.21
CA ARG A 33 20.65 1.24 -7.97
C ARG A 33 19.40 1.06 -7.09
N PRO A 34 19.02 2.07 -6.31
CA PRO A 34 17.92 1.96 -5.33
C PRO A 34 16.58 1.57 -5.98
N PHE A 35 16.37 1.98 -7.24
CA PHE A 35 15.17 1.65 -8.01
C PHE A 35 15.07 0.19 -8.48
N LEU A 36 16.16 -0.59 -8.39
CA LEU A 36 16.17 -2.04 -8.65
C LEU A 36 15.90 -2.87 -7.39
N GLN A 37 15.99 -2.26 -6.21
CA GLN A 37 15.85 -2.98 -4.96
C GLN A 37 14.38 -3.34 -4.70
N ARG A 38 14.16 -4.50 -4.06
CA ARG A 38 12.82 -4.96 -3.65
C ARG A 38 12.13 -3.95 -2.74
N GLN A 39 12.90 -3.26 -1.90
CA GLN A 39 12.43 -2.23 -0.97
C GLN A 39 12.94 -0.85 -1.43
N ALA A 40 12.55 -0.45 -2.64
CA ALA A 40 13.05 0.75 -3.30
C ALA A 40 12.93 2.01 -2.41
N THR A 41 11.81 2.20 -1.70
CA THR A 41 11.63 3.36 -0.79
C THR A 41 12.71 3.41 0.29
N LYS A 42 13.00 2.27 0.95
CA LYS A 42 14.06 2.19 1.98
C LYS A 42 15.44 2.41 1.39
N ALA A 43 15.67 1.92 0.17
CA ALA A 43 16.92 2.13 -0.55
C ALA A 43 17.16 3.62 -0.84
N TRP A 44 16.10 4.32 -1.27
CA TRP A 44 16.14 5.76 -1.46
C TRP A 44 16.28 6.54 -0.15
N GLU A 45 15.65 6.09 0.94
CA GLU A 45 15.81 6.72 2.27
C GLU A 45 17.24 6.60 2.80
N ALA A 46 17.88 5.44 2.62
CA ALA A 46 19.28 5.24 2.99
C ALA A 46 20.21 6.20 2.21
N MET A 47 19.92 6.43 0.93
CA MET A 47 20.61 7.43 0.11
C MET A 47 20.22 8.87 0.48
N ALA A 48 19.01 9.10 0.97
CA ALA A 48 18.51 10.42 1.33
C ALA A 48 19.12 10.98 2.62
N LEU A 49 19.84 10.17 3.39
CA LEU A 49 20.68 10.64 4.51
C LEU A 49 21.75 11.64 4.03
N THR A 50 22.16 11.57 2.76
CA THR A 50 23.07 12.54 2.14
C THR A 50 22.32 13.53 1.23
N LEU A 51 21.17 13.14 0.67
CA LEU A 51 20.39 13.96 -0.28
C LEU A 51 18.87 13.89 -0.06
N ARG A 52 18.32 14.81 0.74
CA ARG A 52 16.88 14.86 1.03
C ARG A 52 16.05 15.05 -0.25
N GLY A 53 15.12 14.13 -0.51
CA GLY A 53 14.25 14.18 -1.70
C GLY A 53 14.86 13.59 -2.97
N ALA A 54 15.98 12.85 -2.85
CA ALA A 54 16.68 12.16 -3.93
C ALA A 54 15.75 11.40 -4.89
N GLN A 55 14.79 10.61 -4.38
CA GLN A 55 13.87 9.85 -5.23
C GLN A 55 13.03 10.75 -6.14
N ASN A 56 12.42 11.79 -5.58
CA ASN A 56 11.57 12.71 -6.35
C ASN A 56 12.38 13.49 -7.38
N ARG A 57 13.59 13.91 -7.01
CA ARG A 57 14.50 14.60 -7.93
C ARG A 57 14.94 13.68 -9.06
N PHE A 58 15.33 12.44 -8.75
CA PHE A 58 15.70 11.44 -9.74
C PHE A 58 14.57 11.23 -10.77
N LEU A 59 13.34 11.00 -10.31
CA LEU A 59 12.19 10.81 -11.21
C LEU A 59 11.92 12.03 -12.10
N LEU A 60 12.09 13.24 -11.56
CA LEU A 60 11.97 14.48 -12.33
C LEU A 60 13.04 14.55 -13.43
N LEU A 61 14.29 14.24 -13.11
CA LEU A 61 15.40 14.21 -14.07
C LEU A 61 15.16 13.18 -15.17
N MET A 62 14.68 11.98 -14.83
CA MET A 62 14.32 10.96 -15.81
C MET A 62 13.23 11.43 -16.77
N HIS A 63 12.21 12.12 -16.27
CA HIS A 63 11.14 12.67 -17.09
C HIS A 63 11.66 13.78 -18.03
N GLN A 64 12.41 14.74 -17.49
CA GLN A 64 13.01 15.83 -18.27
C GLN A 64 13.93 15.29 -19.37
N HIS A 65 14.76 14.30 -19.04
CA HIS A 65 15.66 13.65 -19.98
C HIS A 65 14.90 12.99 -21.14
N LYS A 66 13.83 12.23 -20.82
CA LYS A 66 12.97 11.63 -21.84
C LYS A 66 12.36 12.68 -22.77
N THR A 67 11.79 13.76 -22.20
CA THR A 67 11.21 14.84 -23.01
C THR A 67 12.27 15.50 -23.91
N ARG A 68 13.46 15.77 -23.37
CA ARG A 68 14.57 16.34 -24.14
C ARG A 68 14.95 15.43 -25.32
N ASN A 69 15.14 14.13 -25.08
CA ASN A 69 15.52 13.19 -26.13
C ASN A 69 14.43 13.05 -27.20
N GLU A 70 13.15 13.07 -26.82
CA GLU A 70 12.03 13.08 -27.77
C GLU A 70 12.00 14.37 -28.61
N THR A 71 12.28 15.52 -28.00
CA THR A 71 12.36 16.80 -28.74
C THR A 71 13.57 16.84 -29.68
N ALA A 72 14.72 16.37 -29.24
CA ALA A 72 15.94 16.29 -30.06
C ALA A 72 15.74 15.35 -31.26
N ALA A 73 15.12 14.18 -31.05
CA ALA A 73 14.80 13.24 -32.11
C ALA A 73 13.87 13.85 -33.18
N ARG A 74 12.94 14.75 -32.80
CA ARG A 74 12.06 15.46 -33.74
C ARG A 74 12.77 16.57 -34.50
N LEU A 75 13.73 17.25 -33.86
CA LEU A 75 14.44 18.40 -34.42
C LEU A 75 15.65 18.04 -35.29
N SER A 76 16.00 16.75 -35.37
CA SER A 76 16.97 16.11 -36.30
C SER A 76 18.05 17.07 -36.86
N GLY A 77 19.14 17.26 -36.13
CA GLY A 77 20.29 18.04 -36.61
C GLY A 77 21.03 18.89 -35.57
N ALA A 78 20.51 19.00 -34.34
CA ALA A 78 21.25 19.64 -33.26
C ALA A 78 22.29 18.66 -32.69
N ALA A 79 23.57 18.95 -32.92
CA ALA A 79 24.64 18.33 -32.15
C ALA A 79 24.54 18.88 -30.71
N GLU A 80 23.86 18.15 -29.83
CA GLU A 80 23.89 18.46 -28.40
C GLU A 80 25.25 18.08 -27.83
N GLU A 81 25.79 18.96 -26.98
CA GLU A 81 26.97 18.64 -26.20
C GLU A 81 26.64 17.55 -25.19
N GLU A 82 27.33 16.43 -25.30
CA GLU A 82 27.19 15.32 -24.40
C GLU A 82 27.86 15.66 -23.06
N THR A 83 27.05 15.92 -22.03
CA THR A 83 27.52 16.21 -20.69
C THR A 83 27.65 14.94 -19.86
N VAL A 84 28.39 15.02 -18.74
CA VAL A 84 28.45 13.92 -17.76
C VAL A 84 27.05 13.55 -17.27
N LYS A 85 26.20 14.56 -17.06
CA LYS A 85 24.82 14.38 -16.65
C LYS A 85 23.99 13.63 -17.69
N SER A 86 24.12 13.96 -18.98
CA SER A 86 23.37 13.24 -20.02
C SER A 86 23.80 11.78 -20.14
N ARG A 87 25.12 11.50 -20.08
CA ARG A 87 25.63 10.11 -20.08
C ARG A 87 25.06 9.28 -18.95
N LEU A 88 25.10 9.81 -17.72
CA LEU A 88 24.54 9.13 -16.55
C LEU A 88 23.04 8.89 -16.72
N LEU A 89 22.30 9.85 -17.27
CA LEU A 89 20.86 9.71 -17.52
C LEU A 89 20.54 8.68 -18.60
N ASP A 90 21.35 8.56 -19.65
CA ASP A 90 21.20 7.53 -20.69
C ASP A 90 21.38 6.12 -20.09
N ASP A 91 22.47 5.91 -19.33
CA ASP A 91 22.76 4.64 -18.65
C ASP A 91 21.65 4.25 -17.67
N LEU A 92 21.23 5.20 -16.83
CA LEU A 92 20.18 5.00 -15.84
C LEU A 92 18.80 4.81 -16.49
N ALA A 93 18.51 5.46 -17.62
CA ALA A 93 17.25 5.30 -18.34
C ALA A 93 17.04 3.88 -18.83
N SER A 94 18.08 3.26 -19.40
CA SER A 94 18.01 1.87 -19.83
C SER A 94 17.67 0.96 -18.65
N LEU A 95 18.44 1.04 -17.56
CA LEU A 95 18.26 0.19 -16.37
C LEU A 95 16.88 0.40 -15.72
N PHE A 96 16.43 1.66 -15.62
CA PHE A 96 15.17 2.00 -15.00
C PHE A 96 13.98 1.49 -15.80
N ASN A 97 13.99 1.69 -17.13
CA ASN A 97 12.91 1.23 -18.00
C ASN A 97 12.81 -0.30 -18.03
N ASP A 98 13.94 -1.01 -18.10
CA ASP A 98 13.98 -2.47 -18.03
C ASP A 98 13.37 -2.98 -16.71
N ALA A 99 13.69 -2.32 -15.60
CA ALA A 99 13.15 -2.66 -14.29
C ALA A 99 11.64 -2.38 -14.18
N LEU A 100 11.13 -1.37 -14.89
CA LEU A 100 9.69 -1.12 -14.96
C LEU A 100 8.98 -2.20 -15.78
N VAL A 101 9.55 -2.62 -16.91
CA VAL A 101 8.99 -3.70 -17.74
C VAL A 101 8.93 -4.99 -16.93
N LYS A 102 10.05 -5.40 -16.32
CA LYS A 102 10.11 -6.62 -15.49
C LYS A 102 9.11 -6.60 -14.33
N ARG A 103 8.94 -5.45 -13.66
CA ARG A 103 7.95 -5.30 -12.58
C ARG A 103 6.51 -5.42 -13.09
N LYS A 104 6.20 -4.84 -14.26
CA LYS A 104 4.88 -4.96 -14.88
C LYS A 104 4.58 -6.40 -15.28
N GLU A 105 5.55 -7.10 -15.86
CA GLU A 105 5.42 -8.51 -16.22
C GLU A 105 5.19 -9.39 -14.99
N ALA A 106 5.98 -9.20 -13.93
CA ALA A 106 5.79 -9.92 -12.67
C ALA A 106 4.40 -9.65 -12.05
N ALA A 107 3.95 -8.39 -12.06
CA ALA A 107 2.62 -8.03 -11.57
C ALA A 107 1.50 -8.68 -12.42
N ALA A 108 1.66 -8.74 -13.74
CA ALA A 108 0.71 -9.39 -14.63
C ALA A 108 0.60 -10.90 -14.38
N VAL A 109 1.70 -11.58 -14.07
CA VAL A 109 1.69 -13.01 -13.70
C VAL A 109 0.93 -13.24 -12.39
N VAL A 110 1.15 -12.40 -11.38
CA VAL A 110 0.44 -12.50 -10.10
C VAL A 110 -1.05 -12.23 -10.27
N ASP A 111 -1.43 -11.19 -11.02
CA ASP A 111 -2.83 -10.87 -11.32
C ASP A 111 -3.52 -12.00 -12.13
N ALA A 112 -2.81 -12.59 -13.10
CA ALA A 112 -3.32 -13.75 -13.83
C ALA A 112 -3.53 -14.98 -12.93
N ALA A 113 -2.61 -15.24 -12.00
CA ALA A 113 -2.74 -16.31 -11.03
C ALA A 113 -3.94 -16.08 -10.09
N GLU A 114 -4.10 -14.86 -9.57
CA GLU A 114 -5.24 -14.51 -8.71
C GLU A 114 -6.57 -14.66 -9.45
N LYS A 115 -6.64 -14.22 -10.71
CA LYS A 115 -7.82 -14.41 -11.57
C LYS A 115 -8.09 -15.90 -11.82
N ALA A 116 -7.07 -16.70 -12.08
CA ALA A 116 -7.21 -18.14 -12.27
C ALA A 116 -7.76 -18.84 -11.02
N GLU A 117 -7.27 -18.47 -9.82
CA GLU A 117 -7.78 -19.00 -8.54
C GLU A 117 -9.24 -18.60 -8.30
N LYS A 118 -9.63 -17.35 -8.61
CA LYS A 118 -11.03 -16.92 -8.55
C LYS A 118 -11.93 -17.74 -9.49
N VAL A 119 -11.47 -17.99 -10.71
CA VAL A 119 -12.21 -18.82 -11.68
C VAL A 119 -12.35 -20.27 -11.20
N LYS A 120 -11.28 -20.86 -10.66
CA LYS A 120 -11.32 -22.20 -10.05
C LYS A 120 -12.31 -22.26 -8.90
N PHE A 121 -12.30 -21.27 -8.00
CA PHE A 121 -13.23 -21.19 -6.88
C PHE A 121 -14.70 -21.14 -7.35
N VAL A 122 -15.02 -20.31 -8.34
CA VAL A 122 -16.37 -20.22 -8.92
C VAL A 122 -16.79 -21.56 -9.55
N ARG A 123 -15.89 -22.19 -10.31
CA ARG A 123 -16.13 -23.50 -10.91
C ARG A 123 -16.42 -24.57 -9.86
N GLU A 124 -15.63 -24.63 -8.79
CA GLU A 124 -15.81 -25.59 -7.71
C GLU A 124 -17.14 -25.39 -6.99
N GLN A 125 -17.47 -24.14 -6.64
CA GLN A 125 -18.75 -23.80 -6.03
C GLN A 125 -19.95 -24.20 -6.91
N ALA A 126 -19.85 -24.00 -8.23
CA ALA A 126 -20.89 -24.42 -9.18
C ALA A 126 -21.03 -25.95 -9.25
N MET A 127 -19.91 -26.68 -9.26
CA MET A 127 -19.91 -28.15 -9.29
C MET A 127 -20.49 -28.76 -8.01
N GLN A 128 -20.21 -28.18 -6.84
CA GLN A 128 -20.79 -28.62 -5.57
C GLN A 128 -22.32 -28.41 -5.53
N ARG A 129 -22.84 -27.31 -6.10
CA ARG A 129 -24.28 -27.01 -6.15
C ARG A 129 -25.04 -27.79 -7.23
N GLY A 130 -24.35 -28.28 -8.26
CA GLY A 130 -24.93 -29.03 -9.37
C GLY A 130 -25.15 -30.53 -9.10
N ARG A 131 -24.64 -31.08 -7.99
CA ARG A 131 -24.84 -32.50 -7.63
C ARG A 131 -26.28 -32.70 -7.15
N ARG A 132 -27.22 -32.87 -8.09
CA ARG A 132 -28.54 -33.43 -7.79
C ARG A 132 -28.31 -34.76 -7.07
N GLN A 133 -28.81 -34.88 -5.84
CA GLN A 133 -28.90 -36.17 -5.16
C GLN A 133 -29.59 -37.13 -6.14
N SER A 134 -28.87 -38.14 -6.62
CA SER A 134 -29.48 -39.23 -7.36
C SER A 134 -30.42 -39.91 -6.39
N VAL A 135 -31.72 -39.72 -6.59
CA VAL A 135 -32.75 -40.49 -5.92
C VAL A 135 -32.70 -41.89 -6.52
N SER A 136 -31.74 -42.72 -6.09
CA SER A 136 -31.83 -44.16 -6.25
C SER A 136 -32.50 -44.71 -5.00
N ASP A 137 -33.79 -44.96 -5.15
CA ASP A 137 -34.60 -45.97 -4.46
C ASP A 137 -33.90 -46.68 -3.29
N SER A 138 -34.07 -46.15 -2.09
CA SER A 138 -33.81 -46.88 -0.85
C SER A 138 -34.92 -46.49 0.12
N SER A 139 -35.84 -47.43 0.32
CA SER A 139 -36.88 -47.35 1.33
C SER A 139 -36.22 -47.41 2.71
N ASP A 140 -35.85 -46.26 3.24
CA ASP A 140 -35.73 -46.08 4.68
C ASP A 140 -35.98 -44.60 5.07
N VAL A 141 -36.62 -44.42 6.22
CA VAL A 141 -37.33 -43.22 6.69
C VAL A 141 -36.63 -41.89 6.40
N ALA A 142 -37.24 -41.08 5.53
CA ALA A 142 -36.78 -39.73 5.21
C ALA A 142 -37.23 -38.73 6.28
N GLU A 143 -36.34 -38.38 7.22
CA GLU A 143 -36.47 -37.13 7.98
C GLU A 143 -36.19 -35.91 7.07
N PRO A 144 -36.95 -34.80 7.19
CA PRO A 144 -36.90 -33.72 6.23
C PRO A 144 -35.67 -32.82 6.41
N ILE A 145 -34.62 -33.03 5.60
CA ILE A 145 -33.39 -32.19 5.51
C ILE A 145 -33.70 -30.67 5.31
N VAL A 146 -34.90 -30.31 4.84
CA VAL A 146 -35.35 -28.93 4.65
C VAL A 146 -35.44 -28.15 5.97
N THR A 147 -35.69 -28.83 7.10
CA THR A 147 -35.79 -28.19 8.42
C THR A 147 -34.43 -27.68 8.92
N SER A 148 -33.34 -28.38 8.62
CA SER A 148 -32.00 -28.04 9.12
C SER A 148 -31.46 -26.73 8.57
N LYS A 149 -31.69 -26.41 7.30
CA LYS A 149 -31.26 -25.11 6.73
C LYS A 149 -32.08 -23.94 7.26
N ARG A 150 -33.40 -24.12 7.41
CA ARG A 150 -34.28 -23.11 8.01
C ARG A 150 -33.88 -22.86 9.47
N LYS A 151 -33.57 -23.93 10.20
CA LYS A 151 -33.07 -23.85 11.58
C LYS A 151 -31.78 -23.05 11.68
N MET A 152 -30.77 -23.34 10.85
CA MET A 152 -29.52 -22.55 10.86
C MET A 152 -29.72 -21.05 10.57
N ILE A 153 -30.65 -20.70 9.68
CA ILE A 153 -30.97 -19.30 9.39
C ILE A 153 -31.69 -18.64 10.57
N MET A 154 -32.61 -19.34 11.23
CA MET A 154 -33.29 -18.85 12.42
C MET A 154 -32.31 -18.70 13.59
N ASP A 155 -31.47 -19.70 13.84
CA ASP A 155 -30.43 -19.66 14.89
C ASP A 155 -29.46 -18.48 14.68
N ALA A 156 -29.10 -18.16 13.43
CA ALA A 156 -28.25 -17.01 13.12
C ALA A 156 -28.95 -15.67 13.42
N HIS A 157 -30.24 -15.53 13.11
CA HIS A 157 -31.01 -14.32 13.44
C HIS A 157 -31.22 -14.19 14.95
N GLU A 158 -31.48 -15.29 15.66
CA GLU A 158 -31.62 -15.29 17.12
C GLU A 158 -30.32 -14.86 17.80
N MET A 159 -29.16 -15.32 17.31
CA MET A 159 -27.86 -14.91 17.83
C MET A 159 -27.56 -13.42 17.56
N GLU A 160 -27.96 -12.89 16.40
CA GLU A 160 -27.82 -11.46 16.09
C GLU A 160 -28.67 -10.59 17.03
N VAL A 161 -29.93 -10.97 17.25
CA VAL A 161 -30.84 -10.27 18.17
C VAL A 161 -30.30 -10.31 19.60
N ALA A 162 -29.77 -11.45 20.06
CA ALA A 162 -29.20 -11.58 21.39
C ALA A 162 -28.00 -10.64 21.60
N LEU A 163 -27.10 -10.54 20.61
CA LEU A 163 -25.95 -9.62 20.66
C LEU A 163 -26.38 -8.15 20.68
N GLU A 164 -27.46 -7.79 19.99
CA GLU A 164 -28.00 -6.44 20.05
C GLU A 164 -28.59 -6.10 21.42
N LEU A 165 -29.35 -7.02 22.02
CA LEU A 165 -29.90 -6.85 23.37
C LEU A 165 -28.78 -6.68 24.41
N GLU A 166 -27.74 -7.50 24.36
CA GLU A 166 -26.58 -7.39 25.26
C GLU A 166 -25.88 -6.03 25.10
N LYS A 167 -25.72 -5.53 23.86
CA LYS A 167 -25.19 -4.19 23.59
C LYS A 167 -26.07 -3.09 24.19
N PHE A 168 -27.39 -3.23 24.12
CA PHE A 168 -28.33 -2.27 24.71
C PHE A 168 -28.26 -2.29 26.23
N GLU A 169 -28.20 -3.48 26.84
CA GLU A 169 -28.06 -3.64 28.29
C GLU A 169 -26.73 -3.06 28.80
N PHE A 170 -25.63 -3.32 28.09
CA PHE A 170 -24.34 -2.74 28.44
C PHE A 170 -24.36 -1.21 28.38
N LYS A 171 -24.99 -0.63 27.35
CA LYS A 171 -25.17 0.83 27.25
C LYS A 171 -26.01 1.37 28.41
N ARG A 172 -27.10 0.68 28.76
CA ARG A 172 -27.96 1.06 29.90
C ARG A 172 -27.17 1.03 31.21
N LEU A 173 -26.46 -0.06 31.48
CA LEU A 173 -25.67 -0.24 32.69
C LEU A 173 -24.53 0.78 32.80
N LYS A 174 -23.90 1.13 31.67
CA LYS A 174 -22.89 2.19 31.60
C LYS A 174 -23.48 3.55 31.97
N PHE A 175 -24.67 3.87 31.45
CA PHE A 175 -25.37 5.11 31.77
C PHE A 175 -25.80 5.16 33.24
N GLU A 176 -26.28 4.04 33.78
CA GLU A 176 -26.68 3.92 35.18
C GLU A 176 -25.49 4.11 36.12
N ARG A 177 -24.33 3.50 35.81
CA ARG A 177 -23.09 3.72 36.55
C ARG A 177 -22.63 5.17 36.49
N GLU A 178 -22.71 5.83 35.33
CA GLU A 178 -22.35 7.24 35.19
C GLU A 178 -23.26 8.15 36.03
N LEU A 179 -24.56 7.83 36.12
CA LEU A 179 -25.51 8.54 36.97
C LEU A 179 -25.20 8.34 38.46
N GLU A 180 -24.85 7.12 38.86
CA GLU A 180 -24.49 6.80 40.23
C GLU A 180 -23.18 7.47 40.67
N GLU A 181 -22.16 7.48 39.81
CA GLU A 181 -20.92 8.24 40.03
C GLU A 181 -21.19 9.75 40.13
N ARG A 182 -22.06 10.29 39.27
CA ARG A 182 -22.45 11.72 39.31
C ARG A 182 -23.30 12.06 40.55
N ALA A 183 -24.08 11.11 41.08
CA ALA A 183 -24.82 11.27 42.33
C ALA A 183 -23.87 11.26 43.54
N LYS A 184 -22.94 10.30 43.58
CA LYS A 184 -21.93 10.18 44.64
C LYS A 184 -21.00 11.40 44.69
N GLY A 185 -20.61 11.95 43.55
CA GLY A 185 -19.83 13.21 43.48
C GLY A 185 -20.61 14.48 43.87
N ARG A 186 -21.92 14.41 44.08
CA ARG A 186 -22.71 15.48 44.72
C ARG A 186 -22.79 15.28 46.22
N GLU A 187 -22.99 14.04 46.67
CA GLU A 187 -23.03 13.68 48.08
C GLU A 187 -21.68 13.90 48.79
N GLU A 188 -20.56 13.66 48.10
CA GLU A 188 -19.19 13.95 48.59
C GLU A 188 -18.89 15.46 48.72
N ARG A 189 -19.68 16.34 48.07
CA ARG A 189 -19.56 17.80 48.21
C ARG A 189 -20.48 18.38 49.28
N GLU A 190 -21.41 17.59 49.80
CA GLU A 190 -22.39 17.97 50.81
C GLU A 190 -22.00 17.48 52.22
N LYS A 191 -20.87 16.76 52.33
CA LYS A 191 -20.22 16.34 53.58
C LYS A 191 -19.02 17.22 53.90
#